data_AF-A0ABD5SKF4-F1
#
_entry.id   AF-A0ABD5SKF4-F1
#
_cell.length_a   1.000
_cell.length_b   1.000
_cell.length_c   1.000
_cell.angle_alpha   90.00
_cell.angle_beta   90.00
_cell.angle_gamma   90.00
#
_symmetry.space_group_name_H-M   'P 1'
#
loop_
_entity.id
_entity.type
_entity.pdbx_description
1 polymer ?
#
loop_
_entity_poly.entity_id
_entity_poly.type
_entity_poly.pdbx_seq_one_letter_code
_entity_poly.pdbx_strand_id
1 'polypeptide(L)'
;NLSSVEPRGQTTLTITNAEQPITEIRDIHGDPIPVSTQTVQERDAQLETAILNDTYAELHLFEGETGEALSNETLWLHGAAQGQVTTDSDGTAVVERRDLYVTASFTGETDPAEEVYYSPAEAQITFQPEAFNIYQLLMSFTGAFVSIIAFVILYIPFAYMRGANK
;
A
#
# COMPACT_ATOMS: atom_id res chain seq x y z
N ASN A 1 20.63 -6.30 -14.74
CA ASN A 1 19.99 -6.59 -13.44
C ASN A 1 18.71 -7.34 -13.68
N LEU A 2 18.74 -8.67 -13.52
CA LEU A 2 17.53 -9.48 -13.41
C LEU A 2 17.27 -9.59 -11.91
N SER A 3 16.26 -8.87 -11.40
CA SER A 3 15.77 -9.12 -10.04
C SER A 3 14.75 -10.24 -10.12
N SER A 4 14.99 -11.35 -9.42
CA SER A 4 13.93 -12.34 -9.19
C SER A 4 12.99 -11.77 -8.14
N VAL A 5 11.73 -11.58 -8.50
CA VAL A 5 10.66 -11.37 -7.52
C VAL A 5 10.48 -12.70 -6.80
N GLU A 6 10.49 -12.67 -5.47
CA GLU A 6 10.24 -13.86 -4.66
C GLU A 6 8.83 -14.37 -4.95
N PRO A 7 8.66 -15.68 -5.26
CA PRO A 7 7.34 -16.22 -5.57
C PRO A 7 6.44 -16.10 -4.35
N ARG A 8 5.36 -15.33 -4.48
CA ARG A 8 4.29 -15.28 -3.47
C ARG A 8 3.47 -16.55 -3.58
N GLY A 9 3.77 -17.56 -2.76
CA GLY A 9 2.94 -18.75 -2.63
C GLY A 9 1.67 -18.41 -1.86
N GLN A 10 0.50 -18.74 -2.41
CA GLN A 10 -0.73 -18.79 -1.63
C GLN A 10 -0.75 -20.10 -0.86
N THR A 11 -0.89 -20.05 0.46
CA THR A 11 -1.01 -21.24 1.32
C THR A 11 -2.44 -21.76 1.40
N THR A 12 -3.42 -20.95 0.99
CA THR A 12 -4.85 -21.25 1.06
C THR A 12 -5.45 -21.13 -0.34
N LEU A 13 -6.20 -22.14 -0.75
CA LEU A 13 -6.99 -22.14 -1.98
C LEU A 13 -8.47 -22.24 -1.61
N THR A 14 -9.21 -21.18 -1.85
CA THR A 14 -10.67 -21.18 -1.70
C THR A 14 -11.29 -21.75 -2.97
N ILE A 15 -12.04 -22.84 -2.84
CA ILE A 15 -12.78 -23.46 -3.95
C ILE A 15 -14.26 -23.27 -3.67
N THR A 16 -14.89 -22.38 -4.43
CA THR A 16 -16.31 -22.07 -4.29
C THR A 16 -17.16 -23.03 -5.11
N ASN A 17 -18.40 -23.28 -4.68
CA ASN A 17 -19.39 -24.10 -5.39
C ASN A 17 -18.97 -25.55 -5.68
N ALA A 18 -18.10 -26.15 -4.85
CA ALA A 18 -17.76 -27.55 -4.98
C ALA A 18 -18.95 -28.44 -4.54
N GLU A 19 -19.47 -29.27 -5.45
CA GLU A 19 -20.55 -30.22 -5.13
C GLU A 19 -20.13 -31.29 -4.11
N GLN A 20 -18.83 -31.56 -4.02
CA GLN A 20 -18.23 -32.52 -3.10
C GLN A 20 -16.91 -31.95 -2.57
N PRO A 21 -16.51 -32.30 -1.33
CA PRO A 21 -15.22 -31.91 -0.78
C PRO A 21 -14.07 -32.33 -1.69
N ILE A 22 -13.06 -31.48 -1.81
CA ILE A 22 -11.83 -31.80 -2.54
C ILE A 22 -11.08 -32.87 -1.76
N THR A 23 -10.91 -34.06 -2.33
CA THR A 23 -10.22 -35.16 -1.65
C THR A 23 -8.76 -35.33 -2.07
N GLU A 24 -8.34 -34.68 -3.17
CA GLU A 24 -6.99 -34.76 -3.70
C GLU A 24 -6.63 -33.50 -4.52
N ILE A 25 -5.41 -32.98 -4.31
CA ILE A 25 -4.77 -31.99 -5.20
C ILE A 25 -3.44 -32.59 -5.66
N ARG A 26 -3.05 -32.32 -6.90
CA ARG A 26 -1.77 -32.77 -7.48
C ARG A 26 -0.96 -31.59 -8.00
N ASP A 27 0.36 -31.69 -7.92
CA ASP A 27 1.26 -30.70 -8.49
C ASP A 27 1.37 -30.83 -10.03
N ILE A 28 2.16 -29.97 -10.66
CA ILE A 28 2.37 -29.98 -12.12
C ILE A 28 3.07 -31.24 -12.65
N HIS A 29 3.66 -32.05 -11.77
CA HIS A 29 4.31 -33.33 -12.09
C HIS A 29 3.42 -34.54 -11.78
N GLY A 30 2.23 -34.32 -11.20
CA GLY A 30 1.25 -35.35 -10.85
C GLY A 30 1.41 -35.91 -9.43
N ASP A 31 2.33 -35.37 -8.63
CA ASP A 31 2.56 -35.80 -7.26
C ASP A 31 1.43 -35.29 -6.35
N PRO A 32 0.89 -36.14 -5.45
CA PRO A 32 -0.18 -35.74 -4.55
C PRO A 32 0.32 -34.73 -3.51
N ILE A 33 -0.45 -33.66 -3.32
CA ILE A 33 -0.23 -32.64 -2.31
C ILE A 33 -1.13 -32.98 -1.11
N PRO A 34 -0.58 -33.15 0.11
CA PRO A 34 -1.40 -33.34 1.30
C PRO A 34 -2.35 -32.16 1.50
N VAL A 35 -3.65 -32.44 1.61
CA VAL A 35 -4.67 -31.42 1.84
C VAL A 35 -5.52 -31.77 3.05
N SER A 36 -5.95 -30.74 3.76
CA SER A 36 -7.00 -30.81 4.76
C SER A 36 -8.17 -29.98 4.24
N THR A 37 -9.36 -30.56 4.20
CA THR A 37 -10.58 -29.85 3.79
C THR A 37 -11.54 -29.73 4.95
N GLN A 38 -12.11 -28.54 5.10
CA GLN A 38 -13.26 -28.30 5.96
C GLN A 38 -14.35 -27.61 5.14
N THR A 39 -15.60 -27.93 5.45
CA THR A 39 -16.74 -27.18 4.94
C THR A 39 -17.04 -26.08 5.94
N VAL A 40 -17.12 -24.85 5.45
CA VAL A 40 -17.40 -23.65 6.25
C VAL A 40 -18.49 -22.83 5.60
N GLN A 41 -19.14 -21.98 6.39
CA GLN A 41 -20.01 -20.95 5.86
C GLN A 41 -19.17 -19.76 5.39
N GLU A 42 -19.37 -19.32 4.15
CA GLU A 42 -18.79 -18.06 3.68
C GLU A 42 -19.59 -16.87 4.22
N ARG A 43 -18.89 -15.87 4.75
CA ARG A 43 -19.43 -14.58 5.16
C ARG A 43 -18.65 -13.47 4.48
N ASP A 44 -19.36 -12.43 4.05
CA ASP A 44 -18.71 -11.33 3.34
C ASP A 44 -17.94 -10.44 4.30
N ALA A 45 -16.65 -10.20 4.02
CA ALA A 45 -15.91 -9.13 4.68
C ALA A 45 -16.03 -7.84 3.86
N GLN A 46 -16.04 -6.71 4.56
CA GLN A 46 -16.00 -5.39 3.96
C GLN A 46 -14.87 -4.58 4.56
N LEU A 47 -14.26 -3.75 3.70
CA LEU A 47 -13.17 -2.86 4.07
C LEU A 47 -13.57 -1.44 3.71
N GLU A 48 -13.72 -0.61 4.74
CA GLU A 48 -13.98 0.81 4.61
C GLU A 48 -12.74 1.63 4.93
N THR A 49 -12.75 2.87 4.44
CA THR A 49 -11.61 3.77 4.58
C THR A 49 -12.05 5.19 4.87
N ALA A 50 -11.30 5.86 5.74
CA ALA A 50 -11.53 7.25 6.09
C ALA A 50 -10.20 8.02 6.13
N ILE A 51 -10.15 9.17 5.48
CA ILE A 51 -8.98 10.07 5.56
C ILE A 51 -9.05 10.81 6.90
N LEU A 52 -8.02 10.66 7.73
CA LEU A 52 -7.92 11.38 9.01
C LEU A 52 -7.29 12.75 8.81
N ASN A 53 -6.25 12.83 7.97
CA ASN A 53 -5.58 14.07 7.58
C ASN A 53 -4.78 13.85 6.29
N ASP A 54 -3.96 14.83 5.91
CA ASP A 54 -3.17 14.77 4.67
C ASP A 54 -2.20 13.59 4.62
N THR A 55 -1.84 12.98 5.76
CA THR A 55 -0.82 11.93 5.86
C THR A 55 -1.39 10.59 6.32
N TYR A 56 -2.43 10.58 7.15
CA TYR A 56 -2.97 9.39 7.80
C TYR A 56 -4.39 9.06 7.31
N ALA A 57 -4.66 7.76 7.18
CA ALA A 57 -5.99 7.22 6.97
C ALA A 57 -6.29 6.11 7.96
N GLU A 58 -7.56 5.92 8.24
CA GLU A 58 -8.12 4.82 8.99
C GLU A 58 -8.72 3.80 8.03
N LEU A 59 -8.49 2.53 8.32
CA LEU A 59 -9.07 1.37 7.66
C LEU A 59 -9.98 0.68 8.67
N HIS A 60 -11.14 0.21 8.25
CA HIS A 60 -12.08 -0.52 9.09
C HIS A 60 -12.53 -1.80 8.37
N LEU A 61 -12.19 -2.95 8.96
CA LEU A 61 -12.54 -4.28 8.45
C LEU A 61 -13.66 -4.87 9.32
N PHE A 62 -14.75 -5.26 8.68
CA PHE A 62 -15.93 -5.79 9.36
C PHE A 62 -16.67 -6.82 8.51
N GLU A 63 -17.51 -7.63 9.15
CA GLU A 63 -18.43 -8.53 8.46
C GLU A 63 -19.60 -7.72 7.87
N GLY A 64 -19.87 -7.90 6.57
CA GLY A 64 -20.81 -7.09 5.80
C GLY A 64 -22.28 -7.22 6.21
N GLU A 65 -22.71 -8.38 6.73
CA GLU A 65 -24.10 -8.58 7.16
C GLU A 65 -24.37 -8.08 8.58
N THR A 66 -23.47 -8.41 9.52
CA THR A 66 -23.65 -8.12 10.95
C THR A 66 -23.05 -6.78 11.35
N GLY A 67 -22.09 -6.26 10.59
CA GLY A 67 -21.26 -5.13 10.99
C GLY A 67 -20.26 -5.47 12.09
N GLU A 68 -20.04 -6.75 12.37
CA GLU A 68 -19.10 -7.19 13.40
C GLU A 68 -17.66 -6.87 13.01
N ALA A 69 -16.91 -6.30 13.95
CA ALA A 69 -15.52 -5.92 13.73
C ALA A 69 -14.62 -7.16 13.59
N LEU A 70 -13.84 -7.21 12.51
CA LEU A 70 -12.87 -8.29 12.30
C LEU A 70 -11.51 -7.86 12.88
N SER A 71 -11.30 -8.24 14.14
CA SER A 71 -10.13 -7.87 14.93
C SER A 71 -8.93 -8.82 14.75
N ASN A 72 -7.72 -8.31 14.95
CA ASN A 72 -6.47 -9.08 14.84
C ASN A 72 -6.22 -9.67 13.43
N GLU A 73 -6.82 -9.05 12.41
CA GLU A 73 -6.68 -9.46 11.01
C GLU A 73 -5.58 -8.69 10.31
N THR A 74 -4.87 -9.36 9.39
CA THR A 74 -3.77 -8.72 8.65
C THR A 74 -4.28 -8.10 7.35
N LEU A 75 -4.09 -6.80 7.21
CA LEU A 75 -4.32 -6.03 6.00
C LEU A 75 -2.99 -5.80 5.27
N TRP A 76 -2.94 -6.15 3.99
CA TRP A 76 -1.81 -5.89 3.10
C TRP A 76 -1.95 -4.55 2.43
N LEU A 77 -0.88 -3.75 2.45
CA LEU A 77 -0.90 -2.36 2.03
C LEU A 77 0.03 -2.13 0.83
N HIS A 78 -0.46 -1.37 -0.13
CA HIS A 78 0.32 -0.80 -1.23
C HIS A 78 0.21 0.72 -1.21
N GLY A 79 1.34 1.42 -1.34
CA GLY A 79 1.38 2.89 -1.29
C GLY A 79 1.37 3.49 0.12
N ALA A 80 1.31 2.68 1.17
CA ALA A 80 1.54 3.10 2.56
C ALA A 80 3.04 3.04 2.94
N ALA A 81 3.39 3.63 4.08
CA ALA A 81 4.73 3.55 4.66
C ALA A 81 5.07 2.12 5.12
N GLN A 82 4.06 1.40 5.64
CA GLN A 82 4.15 -0.02 5.98
C GLN A 82 3.60 -0.89 4.84
N GLY A 83 4.11 -2.12 4.70
CA GLY A 83 3.58 -3.10 3.74
C GLY A 83 2.39 -3.91 4.25
N GLN A 84 2.14 -3.90 5.56
CA GLN A 84 1.02 -4.58 6.21
C GLN A 84 0.69 -3.89 7.54
N VAL A 85 -0.53 -4.07 8.01
CA VAL A 85 -0.99 -3.63 9.34
C VAL A 85 -1.99 -4.65 9.89
N THR A 86 -2.12 -4.73 11.21
CA THR A 86 -3.08 -5.61 11.88
C THR A 86 -4.20 -4.78 12.48
N THR A 87 -5.46 -5.22 12.33
CA THR A 87 -6.61 -4.53 12.91
C THR A 87 -6.64 -4.69 14.44
N ASP A 88 -7.12 -3.65 15.12
CA ASP A 88 -7.34 -3.67 16.57
C ASP A 88 -8.67 -4.33 16.95
N SER A 89 -9.05 -4.24 18.22
CA SER A 89 -10.30 -4.83 18.75
C SER A 89 -11.57 -4.28 18.10
N ASP A 90 -11.50 -3.09 17.52
CA ASP A 90 -12.62 -2.45 16.84
C ASP A 90 -12.58 -2.74 15.32
N GLY A 91 -11.68 -3.63 14.87
CA GLY A 91 -11.52 -3.95 13.46
C GLY A 91 -10.83 -2.83 12.69
N THR A 92 -10.19 -1.87 13.38
CA THR A 92 -9.61 -0.69 12.75
C THR A 92 -8.10 -0.73 12.67
N ALA A 93 -7.52 -0.01 11.71
CA ALA A 93 -6.09 0.19 11.62
C ALA A 93 -5.78 1.58 11.04
N VAL A 94 -4.85 2.30 11.67
CA VAL A 94 -4.37 3.58 11.16
C VAL A 94 -3.10 3.37 10.35
N VAL A 95 -3.08 3.92 9.13
CA VAL A 95 -1.97 3.78 8.18
C VAL A 95 -1.43 5.15 7.77
N GLU A 96 -0.13 5.21 7.57
CA GLU A 96 0.57 6.38 7.04
C GLU A 96 0.77 6.23 5.54
N ARG A 97 0.38 7.23 4.76
CA ARG A 97 0.61 7.22 3.30
C ARG A 97 2.09 7.40 2.99
N ARG A 98 2.57 6.72 1.96
CA ARG A 98 3.84 7.01 1.26
C ARG A 98 3.58 7.64 -0.10
N ASP A 99 2.56 7.14 -0.78
CA ASP A 99 2.12 7.55 -2.10
C ASP A 99 0.73 8.23 -2.01
N LEU A 100 0.28 8.87 -3.09
CA LEU A 100 -1.04 9.53 -3.14
C LEU A 100 -2.21 8.53 -3.12
N TYR A 101 -1.93 7.28 -3.45
CA TYR A 101 -2.91 6.19 -3.48
C TYR A 101 -2.44 5.12 -2.50
N VAL A 102 -3.30 4.78 -1.54
CA VAL A 102 -3.08 3.66 -0.64
C VAL A 102 -4.16 2.62 -0.92
N THR A 103 -3.75 1.43 -1.34
CA THR A 103 -4.62 0.27 -1.48
C THR A 103 -4.41 -0.64 -0.28
N ALA A 104 -5.50 -0.99 0.40
CA ALA A 104 -5.53 -1.97 1.48
C ALA A 104 -6.31 -3.20 1.02
N SER A 105 -5.78 -4.38 1.32
CA SER A 105 -6.36 -5.66 0.91
C SER A 105 -6.35 -6.66 2.05
N PHE A 106 -7.49 -7.29 2.27
CA PHE A 106 -7.70 -8.43 3.14
C PHE A 106 -7.81 -9.67 2.27
N THR A 107 -7.01 -10.70 2.55
CA THR A 107 -6.94 -11.91 1.70
C THR A 107 -8.03 -12.94 2.00
N GLY A 108 -8.90 -12.66 2.97
CA GLY A 108 -9.80 -13.64 3.55
C GLY A 108 -9.08 -14.50 4.59
N GLU A 109 -9.83 -14.93 5.60
CA GLU A 109 -9.34 -15.77 6.71
C GLU A 109 -10.45 -16.76 7.09
N THR A 110 -10.05 -17.96 7.49
CA THR A 110 -10.98 -18.97 8.01
C THR A 110 -10.92 -18.94 9.52
N ASP A 111 -12.05 -18.70 10.19
CA ASP A 111 -12.19 -18.90 11.62
C ASP A 111 -12.65 -20.36 11.87
N PRO A 112 -11.76 -21.25 12.35
CA PRO A 112 -12.12 -22.64 12.63
C PRO A 112 -12.96 -22.80 13.90
N ALA A 113 -12.99 -21.82 14.80
CA ALA A 113 -13.81 -21.88 16.01
C ALA A 113 -15.28 -21.61 15.69
N GLU A 114 -15.54 -20.74 14.70
CA GLU A 114 -16.88 -20.39 14.24
C GLU A 114 -17.35 -21.15 13.00
N GLU A 115 -16.47 -21.96 12.39
CA GLU A 115 -16.72 -22.67 11.12
C GLU A 115 -17.08 -21.70 9.97
N VAL A 116 -16.44 -20.53 9.96
CA VAL A 116 -16.70 -19.43 9.01
C VAL A 116 -15.46 -19.14 8.17
N TYR A 117 -15.67 -18.78 6.91
CA TYR A 117 -14.67 -18.13 6.06
C TYR A 117 -15.11 -16.72 5.73
N TYR A 118 -14.29 -15.73 6.11
CA TYR A 118 -14.50 -14.34 5.72
C TYR A 118 -13.90 -14.11 4.34
N SER A 119 -14.70 -13.61 3.41
CA SER A 119 -14.27 -13.42 2.02
C SER A 119 -13.22 -12.30 1.88
N PRO A 120 -12.39 -12.30 0.82
CA PRO A 120 -11.40 -11.25 0.61
C PRO A 120 -12.06 -9.89 0.33
N ALA A 121 -11.44 -8.81 0.80
CA ALA A 121 -11.92 -7.44 0.61
C ALA A 121 -10.77 -6.50 0.21
N GLU A 122 -11.06 -5.48 -0.61
CA GLU A 122 -10.08 -4.48 -1.03
C GLU A 122 -10.71 -3.09 -1.06
N ALA A 123 -9.95 -2.09 -0.63
CA ALA A 123 -10.33 -0.69 -0.72
C ALA A 123 -9.13 0.19 -1.08
N GLN A 124 -9.41 1.31 -1.74
CA GLN A 124 -8.40 2.30 -2.11
C GLN A 124 -8.77 3.68 -1.59
N ILE A 125 -7.79 4.32 -0.95
CA ILE A 125 -7.83 5.73 -0.53
C ILE A 125 -7.03 6.56 -1.51
N THR A 126 -7.58 7.70 -1.90
CA THR A 126 -6.87 8.73 -2.68
C THR A 126 -6.69 9.98 -1.83
N PHE A 127 -5.44 10.36 -1.60
CA PHE A 127 -5.10 11.59 -0.91
C PHE A 127 -4.91 12.75 -1.90
N GLN A 128 -5.16 13.98 -1.42
CA GLN A 128 -4.86 15.16 -2.20
C GLN A 128 -3.34 15.37 -2.31
N PRO A 129 -2.85 15.83 -3.49
CA PRO A 129 -1.45 16.23 -3.63
C PRO A 129 -1.16 17.44 -2.74
N GLU A 130 0.05 17.49 -2.19
CA GLU A 130 0.50 18.68 -1.48
C GLU A 130 0.45 19.90 -2.39
N ALA A 131 -0.04 21.02 -1.86
CA ALA A 131 -0.10 22.27 -2.61
C ALA A 131 1.32 22.71 -3.01
N PHE A 132 1.56 22.81 -4.31
CA PHE A 132 2.84 23.26 -4.84
C PHE A 132 3.13 24.70 -4.41
N ASN A 133 4.14 24.90 -3.56
CA ASN A 133 4.51 26.23 -3.11
C ASN A 133 5.39 26.95 -4.14
N ILE A 134 4.75 27.72 -5.03
CA ILE A 134 5.43 28.53 -6.05
C ILE A 134 6.47 29.50 -5.48
N TYR A 135 6.34 29.94 -4.22
CA TYR A 135 7.25 30.91 -3.62
C TYR A 135 8.61 30.30 -3.24
N GLN A 136 8.65 29.03 -2.85
CA GLN A 136 9.92 28.32 -2.65
C GLN A 136 10.70 28.15 -3.96
N LEU A 137 9.98 27.86 -5.05
CA LEU A 137 10.57 27.78 -6.38
C LEU A 137 11.10 29.16 -6.82
N LEU A 138 10.35 30.24 -6.60
CA LEU A 138 10.77 31.60 -6.95
C LEU A 138 12.00 32.05 -6.13
N MET A 139 12.09 31.72 -4.84
CA MET A 139 13.25 32.05 -4.02
C MET A 139 14.52 31.30 -4.45
N SER A 140 14.42 30.03 -4.86
CA SER A 140 15.58 29.28 -5.37
C SER A 140 16.09 29.85 -6.71
N PHE A 141 15.18 30.26 -7.60
CA PHE A 141 15.55 30.98 -8.82
C PHE A 141 16.21 32.32 -8.51
N THR A 142 15.70 33.08 -7.54
CA THR A 142 16.25 34.39 -7.18
C THR A 142 17.71 34.27 -6.71
N GLY A 143 18.04 33.26 -5.91
CA GLY A 143 19.42 32.97 -5.52
C GLY A 143 20.34 32.63 -6.70
N ALA A 144 19.85 31.83 -7.66
CA ALA A 144 20.59 31.50 -8.88
C ALA A 144 20.80 32.71 -9.81
N PHE A 145 19.81 33.60 -9.92
CA PHE A 145 19.96 34.84 -10.68
C PHE A 145 20.97 35.78 -10.03
N VAL A 146 20.95 35.92 -8.69
CA VAL A 146 21.92 36.74 -7.95
C VAL A 146 23.34 36.20 -8.12
N SER A 147 23.55 34.88 -8.09
CA SER A 147 24.89 34.29 -8.27
C SER A 147 25.42 34.48 -9.69
N ILE A 148 24.57 34.34 -10.72
CA ILE A 148 24.93 34.65 -12.11
C ILE A 148 25.28 36.13 -12.27
N ILE A 149 24.46 37.04 -11.74
CA ILE A 149 24.71 38.48 -11.81
C ILE A 149 26.00 38.85 -11.07
N ALA A 150 26.24 38.29 -9.88
CA ALA A 150 27.47 38.51 -9.13
C ALA A 150 28.70 38.01 -9.89
N PHE A 151 28.63 36.85 -10.56
CA PHE A 151 29.70 36.36 -11.43
C PHE A 151 29.93 37.33 -12.60
N VAL A 152 28.89 37.77 -13.29
CA VAL A 152 29.00 38.73 -14.40
C VAL A 152 29.63 40.06 -13.93
N ILE A 153 29.18 40.62 -12.82
CA ILE A 153 29.66 41.91 -12.32
C ILE A 153 31.07 41.82 -11.72
N LEU A 154 31.42 40.74 -11.01
CA LEU A 154 32.73 40.65 -10.35
C LEU A 154 33.79 40.01 -11.24
N TYR A 155 33.43 39.03 -12.06
CA TYR A 155 34.41 38.27 -12.86
C TYR A 155 34.74 38.96 -14.18
N ILE A 156 33.76 39.51 -14.90
CA ILE A 156 33.98 40.10 -16.24
C ILE A 156 34.93 41.32 -16.18
N PRO A 157 34.79 42.28 -15.26
CA PRO A 157 35.71 43.41 -15.19
C PRO A 157 37.12 42.97 -14.80
N PHE A 158 37.26 42.01 -13.89
CA PHE A 158 38.56 41.47 -13.49
C PHE A 158 39.24 40.68 -14.62
N ALA A 159 38.50 39.89 -15.39
CA ALA A 159 39.00 39.19 -16.55
C ALA A 159 39.42 40.15 -17.67
N TYR A 160 38.62 41.21 -17.91
CA TYR A 160 38.93 42.24 -18.90
C TYR A 160 40.20 43.04 -18.53
N MET A 161 40.36 43.41 -17.25
CA MET A 161 41.58 44.07 -16.77
C MET A 161 42.82 43.17 -16.79
N ARG A 162 42.67 41.84 -16.61
CA ARG A 162 43.80 40.88 -16.74
C ARG A 162 44.19 40.64 -18.20
N GLY A 163 43.25 40.74 -19.14
CA GLY A 163 43.49 40.60 -20.58
C GLY A 163 44.11 41.84 -21.23
N ALA A 164 43.87 43.03 -20.67
CA ALA A 164 44.41 44.30 -21.17
C ALA A 164 45.91 44.53 -20.85
N ASN A 165 46.53 43.67 -20.04
CA ASN A 165 47.95 43.70 -19.69
C ASN A 165 48.78 42.61 -20.42
N LYS A 166 48.33 42.17 -21.60
CA LYS A 166 49.11 41.34 -22.53
C LYS A 166 49.34 42.07 -23.84
#